data_AF-A0A810MXW5-F1
#
_entry.id   AF-A0A810MXW5-F1
#
_cell.length_a   1.000
_cell.length_b   1.000
_cell.length_c   1.000
_cell.angle_alpha   90.00
_cell.angle_beta   90.00
_cell.angle_gamma   90.00
#
_symmetry.space_group_name_H-M   'P 1'
#
loop_
_entity.id
_entity.type
_entity.pdbx_description
1 polymer ?
#
loop_
_entity_poly.entity_id
_entity_poly.type
_entity_poly.pdbx_seq_one_letter_code
_entity_poly.pdbx_strand_id
1 'polypeptide(L)' 'MVEFIETDVDGDGYDDLVRVEVDEHGGILAQADTNGDGIIDMATYDVNGDGVAEYAEVDTDYDGIADVSYTGGIAAV' A
#
# COMPACT_ATOMS: atom_id res chain seq x y z
N MET A 1 -11.42 4.48 -9.19
CA MET A 1 -10.60 5.62 -9.66
C MET A 1 -9.16 5.31 -9.31
N VAL A 2 -8.21 5.63 -10.20
CA VAL A 2 -6.77 5.43 -9.94
C VAL A 2 -6.09 6.79 -9.93
N GLU A 3 -5.22 7.00 -8.96
CA GLU A 3 -4.37 8.17 -8.80
C GLU A 3 -2.91 7.73 -8.60
N PHE A 4 -1.98 8.56 -9.08
CA PHE A 4 -0.56 8.39 -8.86
C PHE A 4 -0.06 9.61 -8.09
N ILE A 5 0.65 9.36 -7.00
CA ILE A 5 1.17 10.36 -6.07
C ILE A 5 2.67 10.13 -5.94
N GLU A 6 3.44 11.21 -5.92
CA GLU A 6 4.87 11.19 -5.64
C GLU A 6 5.05 11.77 -4.23
N THR A 7 5.52 10.95 -3.29
CA THR A 7 5.76 11.36 -1.90
C THR A 7 6.82 10.48 -1.27
N ASP A 8 7.64 11.06 -0.41
CA ASP A 8 8.58 10.32 0.46
C ASP A 8 7.81 9.49 1.50
N VAL A 9 7.67 8.18 1.26
CA VAL A 9 6.95 7.21 2.09
C VAL A 9 7.87 6.61 3.14
N ASP A 10 9.12 6.30 2.77
CA ASP A 10 10.07 5.59 3.63
C ASP A 10 10.99 6.52 4.44
N GLY A 11 11.00 7.82 4.14
CA GLY A 11 11.77 8.85 4.84
C GLY A 11 13.22 8.97 4.36
N ASP A 12 13.56 8.47 3.18
CA ASP A 12 14.91 8.54 2.62
C ASP A 12 15.25 9.91 2.00
N GLY A 13 14.23 10.76 1.79
CA GLY A 13 14.35 12.11 1.24
C GLY A 13 14.19 12.20 -0.28
N TYR A 14 13.83 11.12 -0.95
CA TYR A 14 13.36 11.08 -2.34
C TYR A 14 11.87 10.78 -2.39
N ASP A 15 11.21 11.21 -3.47
CA ASP A 15 9.78 10.93 -3.64
C ASP A 15 9.61 9.52 -4.21
N ASP A 16 8.78 8.72 -3.54
CA ASP A 16 8.38 7.38 -3.97
C ASP A 16 7.16 7.43 -4.88
N LEU A 17 7.06 6.45 -5.78
CA LEU A 17 5.87 6.31 -6.61
C LEU A 17 4.79 5.54 -5.85
N VAL A 18 3.69 6.23 -5.56
CA VAL A 18 2.52 5.64 -4.91
C VAL A 18 1.35 5.59 -5.87
N ARG A 19 0.78 4.40 -6.05
CA ARG A 19 -0.46 4.17 -6.79
C ARG A 19 -1.59 3.97 -5.80
N VAL A 20 -2.62 4.81 -5.88
CA VAL A 20 -3.84 4.70 -5.07
C VAL A 20 -5.01 4.35 -5.97
N GLU A 21 -5.76 3.33 -5.61
CA GLU A 21 -6.96 2.88 -6.29
C GLU A 21 -8.14 2.85 -5.32
N VAL A 22 -9.20 3.59 -5.67
CA VAL A 22 -10.46 3.62 -4.91
C VAL A 22 -11.53 2.87 -5.69
N ASP A 23 -12.17 1.89 -5.07
CA ASP A 23 -13.27 1.14 -5.67
C ASP A 23 -14.62 1.86 -5.59
N GLU A 24 -15.68 1.27 -6.13
CA GLU A 24 -17.03 1.86 -6.13
C GLU A 24 -17.74 1.81 -4.76
N HIS A 25 -17.23 1.01 -3.83
CA HIS A 25 -17.75 0.80 -2.49
C HIS A 25 -16.99 1.64 -1.44
N GLY A 26 -15.95 2.38 -1.84
CA GLY A 26 -15.14 3.22 -0.98
C GLY A 26 -13.89 2.54 -0.44
N GLY A 27 -13.60 1.30 -0.85
CA GLY A 27 -12.35 0.64 -0.51
C GLY A 27 -11.16 1.32 -1.19
N ILE A 28 -10.04 1.38 -0.49
CA ILE A 28 -8.81 2.08 -0.89
C ILE A 28 -7.67 1.06 -0.91
N LEU A 29 -7.09 0.84 -2.08
CA LEU A 29 -5.84 0.12 -2.28
C LEU A 29 -4.73 1.14 -2.50
N ALA A 30 -3.68 1.13 -1.68
CA ALA A 30 -2.47 1.91 -1.90
C ALA A 30 -1.28 0.97 -2.13
N GLN A 31 -0.44 1.28 -3.11
CA GLN A 31 0.74 0.51 -3.47
C GLN A 31 1.91 1.47 -3.65
N ALA A 32 3.09 1.15 -3.14
CA ALA A 32 4.30 1.95 -3.31
C ALA A 32 5.46 1.09 -3.84
N ASP A 33 6.33 1.75 -4.59
CA ASP A 33 7.65 1.27 -5.00
C ASP A 33 8.66 2.29 -4.44
N THR A 34 9.27 1.92 -3.31
CA THR A 34 10.19 2.78 -2.55
C THR A 34 11.63 2.68 -3.04
N ASN A 35 12.00 1.59 -3.70
CA ASN A 35 13.36 1.42 -4.23
C ASN A 35 13.50 1.83 -5.71
N GLY A 36 12.38 2.09 -6.39
CA GLY A 36 12.30 2.54 -7.77
C GLY A 36 12.67 1.46 -8.80
N ASP A 37 12.57 0.18 -8.47
CA ASP A 37 12.93 -0.93 -9.36
C ASP A 37 11.77 -1.41 -10.25
N GLY A 38 10.57 -0.87 -10.03
CA GLY A 38 9.34 -1.20 -10.75
C GLY A 38 8.56 -2.37 -10.16
N ILE A 39 8.97 -2.91 -9.02
CA ILE A 39 8.25 -3.91 -8.23
C ILE A 39 7.65 -3.19 -7.02
N ILE A 40 6.39 -3.50 -6.72
CA ILE A 40 5.72 -2.97 -5.54
C ILE A 40 6.29 -3.68 -4.31
N ASP A 41 6.87 -2.91 -3.40
CA ASP A 41 7.40 -3.39 -2.13
C ASP A 41 6.42 -3.16 -0.98
N MET A 42 5.48 -2.23 -1.11
CA MET A 42 4.47 -1.95 -0.09
C MET A 42 3.07 -1.91 -0.69
N ALA A 43 2.13 -2.63 -0.09
CA ALA A 43 0.72 -2.58 -0.46
C ALA A 43 -0.18 -2.56 0.77
N THR A 44 -1.24 -1.74 0.76
CA THR A 44 -2.27 -1.71 1.80
C THR A 44 -3.66 -1.69 1.19
N TYR A 45 -4.61 -2.38 1.82
CA TYR A 45 -6.01 -2.38 1.40
C TYR A 45 -6.93 -2.13 2.59
N ASP A 46 -7.59 -0.99 2.54
CA ASP A 46 -8.72 -0.60 3.39
C ASP A 46 -10.00 -0.95 2.62
N VAL A 47 -10.70 -1.99 3.04
CA VAL A 47 -11.87 -2.54 2.37
C VAL A 47 -13.10 -1.66 2.56
N ASN A 48 -13.17 -0.97 3.71
CA ASN A 48 -14.38 -0.33 4.18
C ASN A 48 -14.31 1.21 4.10
N GLY A 49 -13.13 1.77 3.79
CA GLY A 49 -12.86 3.18 3.63
C GLY A 49 -12.85 3.98 4.94
N ASP A 50 -12.63 3.34 6.09
CA ASP A 50 -12.60 3.99 7.41
C ASP A 50 -11.22 4.58 7.76
N GLY A 51 -10.24 4.41 6.88
CA GLY A 51 -8.87 4.89 7.03
C GLY A 51 -7.95 3.89 7.75
N VAL A 52 -8.43 2.68 8.06
CA VAL A 52 -7.64 1.58 8.62
C VAL A 52 -7.56 0.45 7.61
N ALA A 53 -6.34 0.12 7.17
CA ALA A 53 -6.15 -1.00 6.27
C ALA A 53 -6.41 -2.35 6.98
N GLU A 54 -7.30 -3.17 6.42
CA GLU A 54 -7.46 -4.56 6.84
C GLU A 54 -6.31 -5.45 6.34
N TYR A 55 -5.69 -5.10 5.21
CA TYR A 55 -4.56 -5.85 4.67
C TYR A 55 -3.37 -4.93 4.44
N ALA A 56 -2.18 -5.40 4.78
CA ALA A 56 -0.95 -4.75 4.38
C ALA A 56 0.13 -5.79 4.08
N GLU A 57 0.94 -5.56 3.06
CA GLU A 57 2.10 -6.35 2.69
C GLU A 57 3.30 -5.41 2.52
N VAL A 58 4.45 -5.80 3.07
CA VAL A 58 5.71 -5.05 2.96
C VAL A 58 6.84 -6.03 2.69
N ASP A 59 7.58 -5.81 1.61
CA ASP A 59 8.86 -6.41 1.26
C ASP A 59 9.96 -5.43 1.66
N THR A 60 10.79 -5.82 2.64
CA THR A 60 11.81 -4.94 3.21
C THR A 60 13.21 -5.22 2.68
N ASP A 61 13.42 -6.36 2.03
CA ASP A 61 14.70 -6.71 1.40
C ASP A 61 14.68 -6.65 -0.13
N TYR A 62 13.51 -6.34 -0.70
CA TYR A 62 13.26 -6.09 -2.11
C TYR A 62 13.54 -7.32 -2.99
N ASP A 63 13.22 -8.51 -2.48
CA ASP A 63 13.38 -9.76 -3.23
C ASP A 63 12.14 -10.15 -4.06
N GLY A 64 11.07 -9.36 -3.96
CA GLY A 64 9.78 -9.55 -4.63
C GLY A 64 8.82 -10.43 -3.84
N ILE A 65 9.15 -10.77 -2.58
CA ILE A 65 8.32 -11.53 -1.66
C ILE A 65 8.10 -10.68 -0.41
N ALA A 66 6.84 -10.50 -0.02
CA ALA A 66 6.54 -9.77 1.21
C ALA A 66 7.13 -10.47 2.44
N ASP A 67 7.96 -9.75 3.18
CA ASP A 67 8.49 -10.13 4.49
C ASP A 67 7.42 -10.04 5.59
N VAL A 68 6.57 -9.01 5.49
CA VAL A 68 5.56 -8.67 6.48
C VAL A 68 4.21 -8.66 5.82
N SER A 69 3.32 -9.54 6.28
CA SER A 69 1.90 -9.50 5.94
C SER A 69 1.08 -9.22 7.18
N TYR A 70 0.25 -8.18 7.14
CA TYR A 70 -0.76 -7.87 8.12
C TYR A 70 -2.14 -8.24 7.57
N THR A 71 -2.93 -8.91 8.40
CA THR A 71 -4.37 -9.09 8.18
C THR A 71 -5.07 -8.67 9.46
N GLY A 72 -5.44 -7.41 9.51
CA GLY A 72 -6.26 -6.82 10.56
C GLY A 72 -7.67 -7.38 10.43
N GLY A 73 -8.00 -8.25 11.37
CA GLY A 73 -9.21 -9.07 11.29
C GLY A 73 -10.46 -8.25 11.07
N ILE A 74 -11.29 -8.74 10.14
CA ILE A 74 -12.75 -8.59 10.08
C ILE A 74 -13.26 -7.44 10.95
N ALA A 75 -13.52 -6.28 10.34
CA ALA A 75 -14.44 -5.32 10.93
C ALA A 75 -15.67 -6.12 11.39
N ALA A 76 -15.81 -6.28 12.70
CA ALA A 76 -16.91 -7.01 13.28
C ALA A 76 -18.20 -6.34 12.81
N VAL A 77 -19.06 -7.14 12.18
CA VAL A 77 -20.46 -6.82 11.85
C VAL A 77 -21.17 -6.16 13.03
#